data_AF-A0A832SZG5-F1
#
_entry.id   AF-A0A832SZG5-F1
#
_cell.length_a   1.000
_cell.length_b   1.000
_cell.length_c   1.000
_cell.angle_alpha   90.00
_cell.angle_beta   90.00
_cell.angle_gamma   90.00
#
_symmetry.space_group_name_H-M   'P 1'
#
loop_
_entity.id
_entity.type
_entity.pdbx_description
1 polymer ?
#
loop_
_entity_poly.entity_id
_entity_poly.type
_entity_poly.pdbx_seq_one_letter_code
_entity_poly.pdbx_strand_id
1 'polypeptide(L)'
;MEGAEPLGNDIEMLRIFYKLGLRVLTFTHSRRNYVGDGAFLKPQKSGTPGGLTPFGVEVVEQAEKLGIIIDVSHLNDPGFWDVIEFSKGPIIAPHSNCRALVKSSKEPHR
;
A
#
# COMPACT_ATOMS: atom_id res chain seq x y z
N MET A 1 -0.89 9.43 5.74
CA MET A 1 -2.17 8.71 5.92
C MET A 1 -1.83 7.25 5.92
N GLU A 2 -2.13 6.54 6.99
CA GLU A 2 -1.92 5.10 7.10
C GLU A 2 -3.22 4.43 6.64
N GLY A 3 -3.21 3.67 5.54
CA GLY A 3 -4.40 3.12 4.90
C GLY A 3 -5.12 4.07 3.93
N ALA A 4 -5.34 3.62 2.70
CA ALA A 4 -6.00 4.38 1.63
C ALA A 4 -7.53 4.21 1.60
N GLU A 5 -8.15 3.62 2.61
CA GLU A 5 -9.60 3.45 2.74
C GLU A 5 -10.40 4.73 2.48
N PRO A 6 -9.96 5.93 2.93
CA PRO A 6 -10.67 7.18 2.66
C PRO A 6 -10.72 7.60 1.18
N LEU A 7 -9.92 6.99 0.31
CA LEU A 7 -9.99 7.25 -1.14
C LEU A 7 -11.22 6.58 -1.78
N GLY A 8 -11.76 5.53 -1.16
CA GLY A 8 -12.74 4.67 -1.84
C GLY A 8 -12.17 4.14 -3.16
N ASN A 9 -12.95 4.21 -4.23
CA ASN A 9 -12.53 3.93 -5.61
C ASN A 9 -12.57 5.20 -6.48
N ASP A 10 -12.25 6.35 -5.88
CA ASP A 10 -12.26 7.65 -6.55
C ASP A 10 -10.87 8.29 -6.46
N ILE A 11 -10.21 8.41 -7.61
CA ILE A 11 -8.86 8.94 -7.70
C ILE A 11 -8.79 10.44 -7.35
N GLU A 12 -9.90 11.17 -7.51
CA GLU A 12 -9.94 12.60 -7.20
C GLU A 12 -9.82 12.86 -5.69
N MET A 13 -10.21 11.89 -4.86
CA MET A 13 -10.00 11.96 -3.41
C MET A 13 -8.52 12.11 -3.06
N LEU A 14 -7.62 11.47 -3.81
CA LEU A 14 -6.18 11.60 -3.58
C LEU A 14 -5.70 13.04 -3.81
N ARG A 15 -6.22 13.71 -4.85
CA ARG A 15 -5.93 15.13 -5.13
C ARG A 15 -6.51 16.04 -4.06
N ILE A 16 -7.69 15.74 -3.53
CA ILE A 16 -8.29 16.47 -2.42
C ILE A 16 -7.41 16.35 -1.17
N PHE A 17 -7.03 15.13 -0.77
CA PHE A 17 -6.15 14.94 0.39
C PHE A 17 -4.78 15.60 0.20
N TYR A 18 -4.21 15.55 -1.01
CA TYR A 18 -2.97 16.27 -1.32
C TYR A 18 -3.10 17.78 -1.09
N LYS A 19 -4.20 18.39 -1.56
CA LYS A 19 -4.48 19.82 -1.32
C LYS A 19 -4.67 20.13 0.17
N LEU A 20 -5.19 19.18 0.94
CA LEU A 20 -5.31 19.28 2.40
C LEU A 20 -4.00 18.99 3.16
N GLY A 21 -2.91 18.68 2.46
CA GLY A 21 -1.57 18.54 3.05
C GLY A 21 -1.01 17.13 3.10
N LEU A 22 -1.68 16.12 2.52
CA LEU A 22 -1.15 14.76 2.45
C LEU A 22 0.14 14.70 1.63
N ARG A 23 1.20 14.11 2.19
CA ARG A 23 2.51 13.93 1.51
C ARG A 23 3.07 12.51 1.58
N VAL A 24 2.52 11.66 2.45
CA VAL A 24 2.90 10.25 2.58
C VAL A 24 1.63 9.43 2.65
N LEU A 25 1.53 8.40 1.81
CA LEU A 25 0.37 7.50 1.75
C LEU A 25 0.82 6.05 1.91
N THR A 26 0.38 5.42 2.99
CA THR A 26 0.46 3.97 3.17
C THR A 26 -0.78 3.35 2.52
N PHE A 27 -0.58 2.40 1.60
CA PHE A 27 -1.68 1.90 0.77
C PHE A 27 -2.72 1.11 1.55
N THR A 28 -2.26 0.28 2.49
CA THR A 28 -3.13 -0.56 3.31
C THR A 28 -2.70 -0.45 4.76
N HIS A 29 -3.61 -0.75 5.68
CA HIS A 29 -3.22 -1.34 6.96
C HIS A 29 -3.16 -2.87 6.79
N SER A 30 -3.70 -3.66 7.71
CA SER A 30 -3.66 -5.13 7.65
C SER A 30 -4.84 -5.77 6.90
N ARG A 31 -5.64 -5.00 6.15
CA ARG A 31 -6.83 -5.48 5.44
C ARG A 31 -6.84 -5.01 4.00
N ARG A 32 -7.58 -5.74 3.18
CA ARG A 32 -7.87 -5.35 1.80
C ARG A 32 -8.71 -4.07 1.76
N ASN A 33 -8.34 -3.15 0.87
CA ASN A 33 -9.16 -2.01 0.47
C ASN A 33 -9.18 -1.91 -1.07
N TYR A 34 -9.69 -0.82 -1.63
CA TYR A 34 -9.75 -0.64 -3.08
C TYR A 34 -8.38 -0.58 -3.75
N VAL A 35 -7.32 -0.21 -3.03
CA VAL A 35 -5.95 -0.08 -3.56
C VAL A 35 -5.25 -1.44 -3.64
N GLY A 36 -5.40 -2.29 -2.62
CA GLY A 36 -4.73 -3.59 -2.63
C GLY A 36 -4.97 -4.42 -1.37
N ASP A 37 -4.19 -5.50 -1.27
CA ASP A 37 -4.23 -6.43 -0.15
C ASP A 37 -3.14 -6.14 0.90
N GLY A 38 -3.55 -5.97 2.16
CA GLY A 38 -2.64 -5.81 3.28
C GLY A 38 -2.05 -7.14 3.78
N ALA A 39 -0.91 -7.06 4.46
CA ALA A 39 -0.28 -8.14 5.19
C ALA A 39 -1.12 -8.47 6.44
N PHE A 40 -1.87 -9.57 6.35
CA PHE A 40 -2.74 -10.02 7.42
C PHE A 40 -1.92 -10.56 8.62
N LEU A 41 -2.27 -10.13 9.83
CA LEU A 41 -1.68 -10.66 11.07
C LEU A 41 -2.08 -12.11 11.37
N LYS A 42 -3.20 -12.56 10.82
CA LYS A 42 -3.78 -13.91 10.97
C LYS A 42 -4.45 -14.32 9.64
N PRO A 43 -4.51 -15.62 9.31
CA PRO A 43 -5.25 -16.09 8.14
C PRO A 43 -6.69 -15.57 8.18
N GLN A 44 -7.10 -14.81 7.16
CA GLN A 44 -8.49 -14.44 6.97
C GLN A 44 -9.18 -15.47 6.07
N LYS A 45 -10.48 -15.66 6.28
CA LYS A 45 -11.35 -16.28 5.28
C LYS A 45 -11.61 -15.27 4.17
N SER A 46 -10.59 -15.02 3.36
CA SER A 46 -10.68 -14.24 2.14
C SER A 46 -10.59 -15.17 0.94
N GLY A 47 -11.01 -14.69 -0.23
CA GLY A 47 -10.69 -15.34 -1.49
C GLY A 47 -9.18 -15.32 -1.77
N THR A 48 -8.79 -15.60 -3.02
CA THR A 48 -7.40 -15.56 -3.45
C THR A 48 -6.76 -14.19 -3.13
N PRO A 49 -5.66 -14.14 -2.35
CA PRO A 49 -4.90 -12.92 -2.14
C PRO A 49 -4.35 -12.39 -3.47
N GLY A 50 -4.43 -11.08 -3.71
CA GLY A 50 -3.79 -10.39 -4.82
C GLY A 50 -2.72 -9.41 -4.32
N GLY A 51 -2.16 -8.61 -5.23
CA GLY A 51 -1.32 -7.46 -4.89
C GLY A 51 -2.10 -6.15 -4.99
N LEU A 52 -1.63 -5.22 -5.81
CA LEU A 52 -2.41 -4.03 -6.17
C LEU A 52 -3.59 -4.39 -7.06
N THR A 53 -4.68 -3.65 -6.90
CA THR A 53 -5.79 -3.66 -7.86
C THR A 53 -5.45 -2.75 -9.05
N PRO A 54 -6.24 -2.76 -10.15
CA PRO A 54 -6.10 -1.76 -11.20
C PRO A 54 -6.20 -0.32 -10.68
N PHE A 55 -7.08 -0.07 -9.71
CA PHE A 55 -7.17 1.23 -9.03
C PHE A 55 -5.92 1.52 -8.19
N GLY A 56 -5.34 0.51 -7.54
CA GLY A 56 -4.08 0.67 -6.82
C GLY A 56 -2.92 1.09 -7.71
N VAL A 57 -2.83 0.55 -8.92
CA VAL A 57 -1.84 0.98 -9.93
C VAL A 57 -2.09 2.44 -10.33
N GLU A 58 -3.35 2.84 -10.52
CA GLU A 58 -3.68 4.25 -10.78
C GLU A 58 -3.27 5.16 -9.61
N VAL A 59 -3.45 4.72 -8.37
CA VAL A 59 -3.01 5.43 -7.16
C VAL A 59 -1.49 5.58 -7.12
N VAL A 60 -0.70 4.57 -7.52
CA VAL A 60 0.76 4.67 -7.65
C VAL A 60 1.12 5.80 -8.61
N GLU A 61 0.56 5.79 -9.82
CA GLU A 61 0.87 6.79 -10.84
C GLU A 61 0.49 8.21 -10.41
N GLN A 62 -0.67 8.38 -9.77
CA GLN A 62 -1.12 9.70 -9.33
C GLN A 62 -0.34 10.19 -8.10
N ALA A 63 -0.01 9.31 -7.17
CA ALA A 63 0.86 9.64 -6.05
C ALA A 63 2.22 10.16 -6.54
N GLU A 64 2.82 9.47 -7.53
CA GLU A 64 4.07 9.90 -8.14
C GLU A 64 3.95 11.26 -8.85
N LYS A 65 2.90 11.46 -9.66
CA LYS A 65 2.63 12.75 -10.32
C LYS A 65 2.44 13.91 -9.33
N LEU A 66 1.87 13.64 -8.15
CA LEU A 66 1.65 14.63 -7.09
C LEU A 66 2.87 14.82 -6.18
N GLY A 67 3.89 13.96 -6.26
CA GLY A 67 5.02 13.96 -5.32
C GLY A 67 4.64 13.47 -3.92
N ILE A 68 3.62 12.60 -3.82
CA ILE A 68 3.29 11.88 -2.58
C ILE A 68 4.22 10.68 -2.47
N ILE A 69 4.87 10.54 -1.32
CA ILE A 69 5.73 9.39 -1.03
C ILE A 69 4.85 8.17 -0.75
N ILE A 70 5.15 7.06 -1.41
CA ILE A 70 4.48 5.77 -1.20
C ILE A 70 5.13 5.07 -0.01
N ASP A 71 4.31 4.69 0.96
CA ASP A 71 4.68 3.86 2.09
C ASP A 71 4.15 2.44 1.89
N VAL A 72 5.07 1.47 1.83
CA VAL A 72 4.77 0.04 1.61
C VAL A 72 4.62 -0.75 2.91
N SER A 73 4.68 -0.09 4.06
CA SER A 73 4.39 -0.72 5.33
C SER A 73 2.97 -1.30 5.32
N HIS A 74 2.81 -2.46 5.94
CA HIS A 74 1.58 -3.26 5.94
C HIS A 74 1.13 -3.83 4.59
N LEU A 75 1.75 -3.51 3.45
CA LEU A 75 1.40 -4.14 2.19
C LEU A 75 1.86 -5.61 2.18
N ASN A 76 1.13 -6.51 1.52
CA ASN A 76 1.58 -7.89 1.34
C ASN A 76 2.72 -7.98 0.30
N ASP A 77 3.40 -9.14 0.21
CA ASP A 77 4.55 -9.31 -0.72
C ASP A 77 4.15 -9.08 -2.18
N PRO A 78 3.03 -9.64 -2.69
CA PRO A 78 2.60 -9.35 -4.06
C PRO A 78 2.44 -7.85 -4.33
N GLY A 79 1.74 -7.13 -3.46
CA GLY A 79 1.54 -5.70 -3.60
C GLY A 79 2.85 -4.91 -3.46
N PHE A 80 3.77 -5.33 -2.60
CA PHE A 80 5.11 -4.73 -2.51
C PHE A 80 5.84 -4.83 -3.84
N TRP A 81 5.85 -6.00 -4.47
CA TRP A 81 6.51 -6.20 -5.76
C TRP A 81 5.82 -5.43 -6.89
N ASP A 82 4.49 -5.33 -6.88
CA ASP A 82 3.75 -4.48 -7.82
C ASP A 82 4.16 -3.00 -7.66
N VAL A 83 4.31 -2.49 -6.43
CA VAL A 83 4.80 -1.12 -6.19
C VAL A 83 6.21 -0.93 -6.75
N ILE A 84 7.10 -1.91 -6.56
CA ILE A 84 8.46 -1.88 -7.12
C ILE A 84 8.45 -1.86 -8.65
N GLU A 85 7.51 -2.58 -9.28
CA GLU A 85 7.38 -2.64 -10.73
C GLU A 85 6.81 -1.33 -11.32
N PHE A 86 5.79 -0.74 -10.68
CA PHE A 86 5.05 0.39 -11.25
C PHE A 86 5.51 1.76 -10.77
N SER A 87 6.19 1.87 -9.63
CA SER A 87 6.71 3.15 -9.13
C SER A 87 8.11 3.44 -9.68
N LYS A 88 8.35 4.70 -10.05
CA LYS A 88 9.66 5.21 -10.47
C LYS A 88 10.29 6.12 -9.41
N GLY A 89 9.51 6.53 -8.42
CA GLY A 89 9.93 7.38 -7.31
C GLY A 89 10.51 6.59 -6.13
N PRO A 90 11.04 7.29 -5.11
CA PRO A 90 11.43 6.66 -3.87
C PRO A 90 10.21 6.13 -3.11
N ILE A 91 10.34 4.93 -2.56
CA ILE A 91 9.37 4.31 -1.64
C ILE A 91 9.98 4.20 -0.25
N ILE A 92 9.14 4.16 0.78
CA ILE A 92 9.58 4.03 2.17
C ILE A 92 8.85 2.91 2.90
N ALA A 93 9.47 2.39 3.95
CA ALA A 93 8.86 1.47 4.92
C ALA A 93 9.19 1.95 6.36
N PRO A 94 8.63 3.08 6.81
CA PRO A 94 9.01 3.77 8.04
C PRO A 94 8.79 2.95 9.32
N HIS A 95 7.95 1.91 9.27
CA HIS A 95 7.68 1.05 10.43
C HIS A 95 7.53 -0.43 10.04
N SER A 96 8.55 -0.94 9.35
CA SER A 96 8.78 -2.36 9.10
C SER A 96 10.10 -2.82 9.71
N ASN A 97 10.18 -4.08 10.11
CA ASN A 97 11.41 -4.69 10.65
C ASN A 97 12.05 -5.62 9.60
N CYS A 98 13.21 -6.22 9.92
CA CYS A 98 13.85 -7.20 9.05
C CYS A 98 13.32 -8.62 9.34
N ARG A 99 12.71 -9.28 8.33
CA ARG A 99 12.28 -10.69 8.39
C ARG A 99 13.30 -11.66 8.98
N ALA A 100 14.56 -11.44 8.64
CA ALA A 100 15.67 -12.31 9.03
C ALA A 100 15.95 -12.28 10.54
N LEU A 101 15.56 -11.20 11.23
CA LEU A 101 15.74 -11.03 12.67
C LEU A 101 14.50 -11.43 13.46
N VAL A 102 13.31 -11.06 12.97
CA VAL A 102 12.03 -11.38 13.62
C VAL A 102 11.03 -11.84 12.57
N LYS A 103 10.60 -13.10 12.68
CA LYS A 103 9.49 -13.64 11.88
C LYS A 103 8.17 -13.08 12.41
N SER A 104 7.81 -11.90 11.93
CA SER A 104 6.50 -11.29 12.14
C SER A 104 5.48 -11.91 11.19
N SER A 105 4.23 -12.12 11.63
CA SER A 105 3.14 -12.49 10.72
C SER A 105 2.76 -11.38 9.72
N LYS A 106 3.29 -10.16 9.89
CA LYS A 106 3.20 -9.06 8.89
C LYS A 106 4.12 -9.29 7.69
N GLU A 107 4.97 -10.29 7.76
CA GLU A 107 6.04 -10.48 6.80
C GLU A 107 5.83 -11.80 6.03
N PRO A 108 5.49 -11.72 4.75
CA PRO A 108 5.05 -12.85 3.93
C PRO A 108 6.02 -14.04 3.86
N HIS A 109 5.43 -15.19 3.62
CA HIS A 109 6.13 -16.45 3.51
C HIS A 109 6.53 -16.66 2.03
N ARG A 110 7.78 -17.07 1.81
CA ARG A 110 8.23 -17.63 0.52
C ARG A 110 7.39 -18.84 0.13
#